data_AF-A0AAW0HCH5-F1
#
_entry.id   AF-A0AAW0HCH5-F1
#
_cell.length_a   1.000
_cell.length_b   1.000
_cell.length_c   1.000
_cell.angle_alpha   90.00
_cell.angle_beta   90.00
_cell.angle_gamma   90.00
#
_symmetry.space_group_name_H-M   'P 1'
#
loop_
_entity.id
_entity.type
_entity.pdbx_description
1 polymer ?
#
loop_
_entity_poly.entity_id
_entity_poly.type
_entity_poly.pdbx_seq_one_letter_code
_entity_poly.pdbx_strand_id
1 'polypeptide(L)'
;MLNSMDMRVSTKFLGLMMLWLTSARCDIQVTQSPSFLSATLGDRVTITCRASQDIKKYMAWYQQKPGEVPKPLIYYTSSLHSGVPSRFSGSGSGSDYSFTINSLEPEDVATYYCQQNYNLYHSDISHDKNHSEKQK
;
A
#
# COMPACT_ATOMS: atom_id res chain seq x y z
N MET A 1 -37.61 12.95 42.94
CA MET A 1 -37.37 14.13 42.08
C MET A 1 -35.87 14.35 42.04
N LEU A 2 -35.21 13.88 40.99
CA LEU A 2 -33.76 13.93 40.85
C LEU A 2 -33.39 15.35 40.40
N ASN A 3 -32.58 16.05 41.19
CA ASN A 3 -32.14 17.40 40.88
C ASN A 3 -31.32 17.40 39.59
N SER A 4 -31.76 18.22 38.65
CA SER A 4 -31.07 18.56 37.42
C SER A 4 -29.71 19.20 37.75
N MET A 5 -28.61 18.53 37.41
CA MET A 5 -27.28 19.14 37.41
C MET A 5 -27.11 19.88 36.08
N ASP A 6 -27.36 21.18 36.13
CA ASP A 6 -27.13 22.14 35.05
C ASP A 6 -25.63 22.15 34.67
N MET A 7 -25.26 21.41 33.63
CA MET A 7 -23.89 21.36 33.12
C MET A 7 -23.63 22.58 32.24
N ARG A 8 -23.37 23.72 32.88
CA ARG A 8 -22.84 24.91 32.21
C ARG A 8 -21.38 24.67 31.84
N VAL A 9 -21.15 24.10 30.67
CA VAL A 9 -19.82 24.00 30.05
C VAL A 9 -19.32 25.40 29.74
N SER A 10 -18.31 25.86 30.49
CA SER A 10 -17.67 27.16 30.26
C SER A 10 -17.04 27.19 28.87
N THR A 11 -17.47 28.15 28.05
CA THR A 11 -17.02 28.35 26.66
C THR A 11 -15.49 28.52 26.55
N LYS A 12 -14.83 28.90 27.65
CA LYS A 12 -13.36 29.03 27.72
C LYS A 12 -12.62 27.69 27.84
N PHE A 13 -13.25 26.64 28.36
CA PHE A 13 -12.65 25.30 28.47
C PHE A 13 -12.74 24.50 27.16
N LEU A 14 -13.75 24.77 26.32
CA LEU A 14 -13.84 24.16 24.99
C LEU A 14 -12.65 24.55 24.10
N GLY A 15 -12.18 25.81 24.21
CA GLY A 15 -11.05 26.32 23.41
C GLY A 15 -9.69 25.67 23.76
N LEU A 16 -9.49 25.27 25.02
CA LEU A 16 -8.25 24.62 25.45
C LEU A 16 -8.22 23.13 25.09
N MET A 17 -9.38 22.49 24.98
CA MET A 17 -9.52 21.08 24.56
C MET A 17 -9.38 20.90 23.03
N MET A 18 -9.48 21.98 22.25
CA MET A 18 -9.23 21.99 20.80
C MET A 18 -7.74 22.09 20.43
N LEU A 19 -6.85 22.41 21.37
CA LEU A 19 -5.39 22.47 21.16
C LEU A 19 -4.70 21.10 21.28
N TRP A 20 -5.48 20.03 21.52
CA TRP A 20 -5.01 18.64 21.59
C TRP A 20 -5.49 17.77 20.42
N LEU A 21 -6.11 18.37 19.39
CA LEU A 21 -6.35 17.68 18.12
C LEU A 21 -5.06 17.69 17.30
N THR A 22 -4.04 17.03 17.85
CA THR A 22 -2.80 16.73 17.13
C THR A 22 -3.15 15.86 15.93
N SER A 23 -3.08 16.45 14.73
CA SER A 23 -2.98 15.82 13.42
C SER A 23 -3.30 14.31 13.37
N ALA A 24 -4.52 13.95 12.96
CA ALA A 24 -4.78 12.58 12.50
C ALA A 24 -3.99 12.38 11.19
N ARG A 25 -2.93 11.56 11.22
CA ARG A 25 -2.21 11.16 10.00
C ARG A 25 -3.08 10.17 9.25
N CYS A 26 -3.37 10.47 7.97
CA CYS A 26 -4.11 9.58 7.09
C CYS A 26 -3.11 8.71 6.32
N ASP A 27 -2.64 7.63 6.94
CA ASP A 27 -1.73 6.67 6.28
C ASP A 27 -2.53 5.67 5.45
N ILE A 28 -2.09 5.44 4.21
CA ILE A 28 -2.66 4.40 3.35
C ILE A 28 -2.29 3.04 3.92
N GLN A 29 -3.31 2.29 4.32
CA GLN A 29 -3.15 0.92 4.79
C GLN A 29 -3.18 -0.04 3.61
N VAL A 30 -2.38 -1.10 3.68
CA VAL A 30 -2.38 -2.20 2.71
C VAL A 30 -2.71 -3.51 3.41
N THR A 31 -3.63 -4.27 2.84
CA THR A 31 -4.07 -5.57 3.37
C THR A 31 -3.82 -6.64 2.33
N GLN A 32 -3.10 -7.70 2.70
CA GLN A 32 -2.73 -8.79 1.80
C GLN A 32 -3.53 -10.06 2.10
N SER A 33 -3.86 -10.84 1.07
CA SER A 33 -4.52 -12.13 1.20
C SER A 33 -3.99 -13.14 0.16
N PRO A 34 -3.83 -14.43 0.50
CA PRO A 34 -3.90 -14.96 1.85
C PRO A 34 -2.66 -14.56 2.69
N SER A 35 -2.75 -14.68 4.02
CA SER A 35 -1.59 -14.47 4.92
C SER A 35 -0.59 -15.61 4.87
N PHE A 36 -1.05 -16.81 4.50
CA PHE A 36 -0.25 -18.00 4.28
C PHE A 36 -0.93 -18.88 3.22
N LEU A 37 -0.14 -19.55 2.39
CA LEU A 37 -0.62 -20.49 1.39
C LEU A 37 0.34 -21.67 1.32
N SER A 38 -0.21 -22.88 1.24
CA SER A 38 0.51 -24.08 0.84
C SER A 38 0.16 -24.41 -0.61
N ALA A 39 1.16 -24.70 -1.43
CA ALA A 39 1.01 -25.00 -2.85
C ALA A 39 2.05 -26.02 -3.28
N THR A 40 1.81 -26.68 -4.42
CA THR A 40 2.69 -27.67 -5.03
C THR A 40 3.52 -27.02 -6.13
N LEU A 41 4.69 -27.58 -6.44
CA LEU A 41 5.48 -27.15 -7.59
C LEU A 41 4.66 -27.25 -8.87
N GLY A 42 4.75 -26.22 -9.72
CA GLY A 42 3.94 -26.07 -10.94
C GLY A 42 2.56 -25.44 -10.71
N ASP A 43 2.09 -25.30 -9.46
CA ASP A 43 0.82 -24.64 -9.19
C ASP A 43 0.89 -23.16 -9.58
N ARG A 44 -0.26 -22.64 -10.02
CA ARG A 44 -0.48 -21.20 -10.16
C ARG A 44 -0.89 -20.60 -8.82
N VAL A 45 -0.08 -19.71 -8.29
CA VAL A 45 -0.35 -19.00 -7.03
C VAL A 45 -0.81 -17.57 -7.32
N THR A 46 -1.82 -17.09 -6.60
CA THR A 46 -2.26 -15.69 -6.66
C THR A 46 -2.33 -15.11 -5.24
N ILE A 47 -1.71 -13.95 -5.06
CA ILE A 47 -1.75 -13.14 -3.84
C ILE A 47 -2.44 -11.83 -4.20
N THR A 48 -3.38 -11.38 -3.38
CA THR A 48 -4.06 -10.10 -3.56
C THR A 48 -3.60 -9.10 -2.52
N CYS A 49 -3.58 -7.82 -2.91
CA CYS A 49 -3.29 -6.72 -2.02
C CYS A 49 -4.32 -5.61 -2.25
N ARG A 50 -4.96 -5.16 -1.17
CA ARG A 50 -5.93 -4.07 -1.19
C ARG A 50 -5.36 -2.87 -0.43
N ALA A 51 -5.31 -1.73 -1.09
CA ALA A 51 -5.03 -0.44 -0.46
C ALA A 51 -6.32 0.18 0.07
N SER A 52 -6.24 0.94 1.17
CA SER A 52 -7.39 1.63 1.76
C SER A 52 -7.86 2.84 0.95
N GLN A 53 -7.10 3.25 -0.07
CA GLN A 53 -7.37 4.38 -0.96
C GLN A 53 -6.93 4.05 -2.38
N ASP A 54 -7.35 4.86 -3.35
CA ASP A 54 -6.87 4.78 -4.73
C ASP A 54 -5.40 5.21 -4.82
N ILE A 55 -4.52 4.26 -5.13
CA ILE A 55 -3.09 4.49 -5.36
C ILE A 55 -2.69 4.32 -6.84
N LYS A 56 -3.65 4.38 -7.76
CA LYS A 56 -3.48 4.27 -9.21
C LYS A 56 -2.78 2.99 -9.67
N LYS A 57 -1.48 3.06 -9.93
CA LYS A 57 -0.60 1.95 -10.35
C LYS A 57 0.64 1.85 -9.45
N TYR A 58 0.64 2.52 -8.30
CA TYR A 58 1.79 2.62 -7.39
C TYR A 58 1.84 1.45 -6.40
N MET A 59 1.68 0.23 -6.90
CA MET A 59 1.87 -1.00 -6.12
C MET A 59 3.17 -1.70 -6.54
N ALA A 60 3.99 -2.06 -5.56
CA ALA A 60 5.20 -2.84 -5.74
C ALA A 60 5.09 -4.18 -5.01
N TRP A 61 5.83 -5.19 -5.51
CA TRP A 61 5.89 -6.53 -4.93
C TRP A 61 7.32 -6.93 -4.62
N TYR A 62 7.51 -7.54 -3.46
CA TYR A 62 8.79 -7.99 -2.95
C TYR A 62 8.73 -9.47 -2.57
N GLN A 63 9.85 -10.16 -2.72
CA GLN A 63 10.06 -11.52 -2.24
C GLN A 63 11.14 -11.50 -1.16
N GLN A 64 10.86 -12.15 -0.04
CA GLN A 64 11.82 -12.33 1.05
C GLN A 64 11.98 -13.83 1.34
N LYS A 65 13.17 -14.34 1.06
CA LYS A 65 13.56 -15.70 1.46
C LYS A 65 13.97 -15.70 2.95
N PRO A 66 13.84 -16.84 3.65
CA PRO A 66 14.29 -16.96 5.03
C PRO A 66 15.75 -16.50 5.19
N GLY A 67 15.98 -15.53 6.08
CA GLY A 67 17.32 -14.99 6.35
C GLY A 67 17.85 -13.97 5.33
N GLU A 68 17.09 -13.65 4.28
CA GLU A 68 17.45 -12.62 3.29
C GLU A 68 16.68 -11.32 3.50
N VAL A 69 17.19 -10.23 2.92
CA VAL A 69 16.46 -8.97 2.78
C VAL A 69 15.39 -9.07 1.69
N PRO A 70 14.27 -8.32 1.78
CA PRO A 70 13.28 -8.27 0.71
C PRO A 70 13.89 -7.82 -0.62
N LYS A 71 13.72 -8.62 -1.67
CA LYS A 71 14.14 -8.34 -3.05
C LYS A 71 12.96 -7.84 -3.87
N PRO A 72 13.10 -6.75 -4.64
CA PRO A 72 12.01 -6.25 -5.48
C PRO A 72 11.75 -7.18 -6.66
N LEU A 73 10.48 -7.48 -6.93
CA LEU A 73 10.03 -8.25 -8.08
C LEU A 73 9.36 -7.37 -9.13
N ILE A 74 8.34 -6.62 -8.71
CA ILE A 74 7.50 -5.82 -9.59
C ILE A 74 7.40 -4.41 -9.04
N TYR A 75 7.47 -3.42 -9.94
CA TYR A 75 7.14 -2.02 -9.69
C TYR A 75 6.02 -1.58 -10.64
N TYR A 76 5.39 -0.46 -10.31
CA TYR A 76 4.30 0.11 -11.11
C TYR A 76 3.20 -0.90 -11.48
N THR A 77 2.82 -1.73 -10.52
CA THR A 77 1.83 -2.81 -10.60
C THR A 77 2.19 -4.00 -11.50
N SER A 78 2.84 -3.80 -12.64
CA SER A 78 3.04 -4.86 -13.64
C SER A 78 4.43 -4.91 -14.25
N SER A 79 5.30 -3.94 -13.97
CA SER A 79 6.65 -3.90 -14.55
C SER A 79 7.63 -4.74 -13.73
N LEU A 80 8.24 -5.74 -14.35
CA LEU A 80 9.23 -6.60 -13.70
C LEU A 80 10.57 -5.87 -13.55
N HIS A 81 11.24 -6.07 -12.42
CA HIS A 81 12.66 -5.71 -12.29
C HIS A 81 13.53 -6.59 -13.19
N SER A 82 14.70 -6.07 -13.58
CA SER A 82 15.65 -6.82 -14.41
C SER A 82 16.11 -8.11 -13.71
N GLY A 83 16.17 -9.21 -14.45
CA GLY A 83 16.52 -10.53 -13.93
C GLY A 83 15.38 -11.26 -13.22
N VAL A 84 14.20 -10.65 -13.04
CA VAL A 84 13.04 -11.33 -12.48
C VAL A 84 12.39 -12.24 -13.54
N PRO A 85 12.16 -13.53 -13.24
CA PRO A 85 11.52 -14.46 -14.16
C PRO A 85 10.14 -14.00 -14.65
N SER A 86 9.83 -14.25 -15.92
CA SER A 86 8.54 -13.90 -16.54
C SER A 86 7.33 -14.71 -16.02
N ARG A 87 7.57 -15.74 -15.19
CA ARG A 87 6.50 -16.47 -14.48
C ARG A 87 5.79 -15.60 -13.43
N PHE A 88 6.44 -14.53 -12.96
CA PHE A 88 5.86 -13.54 -12.08
C PHE A 88 5.07 -12.50 -12.89
N SER A 89 3.89 -12.13 -12.40
CA SER A 89 3.09 -11.07 -13.02
C SER A 89 2.28 -10.33 -11.97
N GLY A 90 2.00 -9.06 -12.23
CA GLY A 90 1.19 -8.21 -11.37
C GLY A 90 0.10 -7.52 -12.18
N SER A 91 -1.04 -7.29 -11.53
CA SER A 91 -2.20 -6.65 -12.17
C SER A 91 -3.01 -5.85 -11.15
N GLY A 92 -3.98 -5.09 -11.66
CA GLY A 92 -4.87 -4.25 -10.86
C GLY A 92 -4.61 -2.75 -11.01
N SER A 93 -5.38 -1.96 -10.28
CA SER A 93 -5.27 -0.50 -10.20
C SER A 93 -6.23 0.04 -9.14
N GLY A 94 -6.06 1.30 -8.77
CA GLY A 94 -6.92 1.93 -7.79
C GLY A 94 -6.60 1.41 -6.40
N SER A 95 -7.53 0.66 -5.81
CA SER A 95 -7.40 0.04 -4.50
C SER A 95 -7.06 -1.44 -4.54
N ASP A 96 -7.21 -2.12 -5.68
CA ASP A 96 -7.17 -3.59 -5.74
C ASP A 96 -6.11 -4.10 -6.70
N TYR A 97 -5.23 -4.97 -6.19
CA TYR A 97 -4.06 -5.48 -6.88
C TYR A 97 -3.92 -6.99 -6.69
N SER A 98 -3.31 -7.64 -7.67
CA SER A 98 -2.94 -9.05 -7.57
C SER A 98 -1.53 -9.29 -8.10
N PHE A 99 -0.89 -10.29 -7.52
CA PHE A 99 0.38 -10.86 -7.93
C PHE A 99 0.20 -12.34 -8.18
N THR A 100 0.68 -12.80 -9.33
CA THR A 100 0.53 -14.18 -9.77
C THR A 100 1.89 -14.79 -10.07
N ILE A 101 2.10 -15.99 -9.56
CA ILE A 101 3.18 -16.90 -9.97
C ILE A 101 2.53 -17.96 -10.86
N ASN A 102 2.87 -17.98 -12.15
CA ASN A 102 2.18 -18.86 -13.11
C ASN A 102 2.53 -20.34 -12.96
N SER A 103 3.77 -20.64 -12.56
CA SER A 103 4.27 -21.99 -12.32
C SER A 103 5.26 -21.92 -11.16
N LEU A 104 4.84 -22.35 -9.97
CA LEU A 104 5.64 -22.28 -8.76
C LEU A 104 6.91 -23.14 -8.87
N GLU A 105 8.08 -22.56 -8.62
CA GLU A 105 9.36 -23.25 -8.59
C GLU A 105 9.94 -23.34 -7.17
N PRO A 106 10.90 -24.25 -6.89
CA PRO A 106 11.45 -24.43 -5.54
C PRO A 106 12.02 -23.15 -4.92
N GLU A 107 12.64 -22.30 -5.74
CA GLU A 107 13.18 -21.01 -5.30
C GLU A 107 12.13 -19.96 -4.97
N ASP A 108 10.86 -20.20 -5.29
CA ASP A 108 9.76 -19.25 -5.07
C ASP A 108 9.14 -19.39 -3.67
N VAL A 109 9.59 -20.36 -2.87
CA VAL A 109 9.17 -20.53 -1.47
C VAL A 109 9.75 -19.41 -0.62
N ALA A 110 8.90 -18.43 -0.32
CA ALA A 110 9.29 -17.17 0.32
C ALA A 110 8.09 -16.48 0.96
N THR A 111 8.34 -15.45 1.74
CA THR A 111 7.32 -14.47 2.14
C THR A 111 7.24 -13.37 1.07
N TYR A 112 6.02 -13.00 0.67
CA TYR A 112 5.78 -11.97 -0.32
C TYR A 112 5.12 -10.76 0.34
N TYR A 113 5.52 -9.56 -0.07
CA TYR A 113 5.00 -8.30 0.45
C TYR A 113 4.56 -7.39 -0.69
N CYS A 114 3.37 -6.82 -0.56
CA CYS A 114 2.94 -5.68 -1.36
C CYS A 114 3.25 -4.36 -0.64
N GLN A 115 3.57 -3.32 -1.41
CA GLN A 115 3.88 -1.99 -0.87
C GLN A 115 3.30 -0.89 -1.77
N GLN A 116 2.56 0.04 -1.16
CA GLN A 116 2.07 1.23 -1.83
C GLN A 116 3.17 2.32 -1.84
N ASN A 117 3.38 2.95 -3.00
CA ASN A 117 4.36 4.03 -3.18
C ASN A 117 3.70 5.37 -3.55
N TYR A 118 2.47 5.60 -3.08
CA TYR A 118 1.65 6.75 -3.46
C TYR A 118 2.30 8.10 -3.12
N ASN A 119 3.11 8.18 -2.06
CA ASN A 119 3.78 9.43 -1.66
C ASN A 119 4.78 9.95 -2.72
N LEU A 120 5.34 9.08 -3.57
CA LEU A 120 6.20 9.49 -4.69
C LEU A 120 5.39 10.23 -5.78
N TYR A 121 4.12 9.88 -5.96
CA TYR A 121 3.25 10.56 -6.91
C TYR A 121 2.92 12.02 -6.52
N HIS A 122 2.72 12.28 -5.23
CA HIS A 122 2.39 13.64 -4.79
C HIS A 122 3.61 14.58 -4.79
N SER A 123 4.83 14.02 -4.69
CA SER A 123 6.07 14.80 -4.88
C SER A 123 6.39 15.02 -6.37
N ASP A 124 6.10 14.07 -7.25
CA ASP A 124 6.27 14.24 -8.70
C ASP A 124 5.34 15.31 -9.31
N ILE A 125 4.07 15.41 -8.87
CA ILE A 125 3.17 16.50 -9.31
C ILE A 125 3.74 17.88 -8.93
N SER A 126 4.45 17.99 -7.81
CA SER A 126 5.03 19.27 -7.39
C SER A 126 6.20 19.73 -8.26
N HIS A 127 6.91 18.80 -8.91
CA HIS A 127 7.96 19.13 -9.87
C HIS A 127 7.42 19.38 -11.30
N ASP A 128 6.32 18.72 -11.69
CA ASP A 128 5.76 18.85 -13.05
C ASP A 128 4.93 20.14 -13.28
N LYS A 129 4.52 20.82 -12.21
CA LYS A 129 3.92 22.17 -12.34
C LYS A 129 4.88 23.22 -12.88
N ASN A 130 6.20 23.01 -12.79
CA ASN A 130 7.18 23.95 -13.34
C ASN A 130 7.49 23.71 -14.83
N HIS A 131 7.07 22.58 -15.42
CA HIS A 131 7.24 22.34 -16.85
C HIS A 131 6.03 22.80 -17.67
N SER A 132 4.83 22.71 -17.11
CA SER A 132 3.57 23.04 -17.78
C SER A 132 3.28 24.56 -17.93
N GLU A 133 4.00 25.44 -17.23
CA GLU A 133 3.87 26.91 -17.39
C GLU A 133 4.82 27.55 -18.44
N LYS A 134 5.69 26.77 -19.11
CA LYS A 134 6.56 27.29 -20.19
C LYS A 134 6.07 27.00 -21.61
N GLN A 135 4.87 26.44 -21.77
CA GLN A 135 4.26 26.15 -23.08
C GLN A 135 2.83 26.71 -23.24
N LYS A 136 2.53 27.85 -22.62
CA LYS A 136 1.38 28.66 -23.03
C LYS A 136 1.77 30.11 -23.20
#